data_AF-A0A7W3T8Y7-F1
#
_entry.id   AF-A0A7W3T8Y7-F1
#
_cell.length_a   1.000
_cell.length_b   1.000
_cell.length_c   1.000
_cell.angle_alpha   90.00
_cell.angle_beta   90.00
_cell.angle_gamma   90.00
#
_symmetry.space_group_name_H-M   'P 1'
#
loop_
_entity.id
_entity.type
_entity.pdbx_description
1 polymer ?
#
loop_
_entity_poly.entity_id
_entity_poly.type
_entity_poly.pdbx_seq_one_letter_code
_entity_poly.pdbx_strand_id
1 'polypeptide(L)' 'MPTESASLPGSPSGARTTAATTDAAAANEAIRAYVRRHGARPWGAAERAELGRLYATWRAAVKEGLGAAA' A
#
# COMPACT_ATOMS: atom_id res chain seq x y z
N MET A 1 22.99 -36.02 18.66
CA MET A 1 21.87 -35.76 17.74
C MET A 1 21.67 -34.26 17.67
N PRO A 2 22.06 -33.54 16.61
CA PRO A 2 21.56 -32.19 16.42
C PRO A 2 20.11 -32.33 15.95
N THR A 3 19.15 -31.92 16.77
CA THR A 3 17.82 -31.58 16.25
C THR A 3 17.99 -30.24 15.54
N GLU A 4 18.18 -30.29 14.23
CA GLU A 4 17.91 -29.14 13.37
C GLU A 4 16.45 -28.78 13.58
N SER A 5 16.21 -27.83 14.47
CA SER A 5 14.99 -27.05 14.50
C SER A 5 14.91 -26.37 13.15
N ALA A 6 14.20 -27.00 12.23
CA ALA A 6 13.81 -26.42 10.96
C ALA A 6 13.04 -25.13 11.29
N SER A 7 13.75 -24.00 11.25
CA SER A 7 13.17 -22.67 11.17
C SER A 7 12.32 -22.66 9.92
N LEU A 8 11.02 -22.91 10.10
CA LEU A 8 10.03 -22.72 9.05
C LEU A 8 10.22 -21.29 8.52
N PRO A 9 10.50 -21.08 7.23
CA PRO A 9 10.44 -19.75 6.67
C PRO A 9 9.01 -19.25 6.94
N GLY A 10 8.91 -18.09 7.60
CA GLY A 10 7.62 -17.49 7.93
C GLY A 10 6.69 -17.57 6.72
N SER A 11 5.44 -18.00 6.95
CA SER A 11 4.45 -18.22 5.91
C SER A 11 4.52 -17.11 4.84
N PRO A 12 4.50 -17.44 3.53
CA PRO A 12 4.53 -16.44 2.46
C PRO A 12 3.38 -15.41 2.60
N SER A 13 2.33 -15.76 3.34
CA SER A 13 1.26 -14.85 3.76
C SER A 13 1.78 -13.65 4.57
N GLY A 14 2.65 -13.85 5.56
CA GLY A 14 3.17 -12.75 6.39
C GLY A 14 4.09 -11.79 5.64
N ALA A 15 4.90 -12.32 4.72
CA ALA A 15 5.72 -11.51 3.81
C ALA A 15 4.84 -10.68 2.86
N ARG A 16 3.75 -11.28 2.34
CA ARG A 16 2.78 -10.61 1.46
C ARG A 16 1.99 -9.52 2.19
N THR A 17 1.55 -9.75 3.42
CA THR A 17 0.83 -8.75 4.24
C THR A 17 1.71 -7.53 4.55
N THR A 18 2.97 -7.77 4.91
CA THR A 18 3.93 -6.69 5.17
C THR A 18 4.19 -5.88 3.90
N ALA A 19 4.43 -6.55 2.77
CA ALA A 19 4.62 -5.89 1.48
C ALA A 19 3.39 -5.06 1.05
N ALA A 20 2.18 -5.60 1.16
CA ALA A 20 0.95 -4.89 0.83
C ALA A 20 0.72 -3.67 1.73
N THR A 21 1.07 -3.77 3.02
CA THR A 21 1.01 -2.64 3.96
C THR A 21 2.03 -1.55 3.59
N THR A 22 3.26 -1.95 3.21
CA THR A 22 4.28 -1.02 2.71
C THR A 22 3.84 -0.34 1.41
N ASP A 23 3.24 -1.07 0.47
CA ASP A 23 2.69 -0.52 -0.77
C ASP A 23 1.56 0.48 -0.51
N ALA A 24 0.65 0.16 0.43
CA ALA A 24 -0.39 1.08 0.85
C ALA A 24 0.19 2.36 1.50
N ALA A 25 1.24 2.24 2.30
CA ALA A 25 1.92 3.40 2.88
C ALA A 25 2.60 4.27 1.80
N ALA A 26 3.28 3.65 0.84
CA ALA A 26 3.92 4.34 -0.28
C ALA A 26 2.89 5.07 -1.17
N ALA A 27 1.78 4.41 -1.51
CA ALA A 27 0.70 5.02 -2.28
C ALA A 27 0.05 6.21 -1.54
N ASN A 28 -0.12 6.11 -0.22
CA ASN A 28 -0.65 7.21 0.59
C ASN A 28 0.31 8.41 0.64
N GLU A 29 1.62 8.18 0.73
CA GLU A 29 2.61 9.26 0.65
C GLU A 29 2.64 9.93 -0.73
N ALA A 30 2.43 9.18 -1.81
CA ALA A 30 2.29 9.75 -3.15
C ALA A 30 1.06 10.67 -3.26
N ILE A 31 -0.09 10.27 -2.69
CA ILE A 31 -1.29 11.12 -2.60
C ILE A 31 -0.98 12.41 -1.82
N ARG A 32 -0.35 12.29 -0.65
CA ARG A 32 0.01 13.44 0.20
C ARG A 32 0.95 14.39 -0.51
N ALA A 33 1.98 13.87 -1.20
CA ALA A 33 2.91 14.68 -1.97
C ALA A 33 2.21 15.40 -3.12
N TYR A 34 1.30 14.73 -3.83
CA TYR A 34 0.52 15.31 -4.91
C TYR A 34 -0.38 16.46 -4.41
N VAL A 35 -1.11 16.24 -3.32
CA VAL A 35 -1.95 17.27 -2.68
C VAL A 35 -1.12 18.46 -2.17
N ARG A 36 0.02 18.20 -1.50
CA ARG A 36 0.93 19.27 -1.02
C ARG A 36 1.48 20.10 -2.17
N ARG A 37 1.87 19.46 -3.29
CA ARG A 37 2.40 20.14 -4.47
C ARG A 37 1.33 20.98 -5.19
N HIS A 38 0.09 20.52 -5.21
CA HIS A 38 -1.02 21.24 -5.81
C HIS A 38 -1.43 22.47 -4.98
N GLY A 39 -1.34 22.36 -3.65
CA GLY A 39 -1.63 23.45 -2.72
C GLY A 39 -3.11 23.88 -2.79
N ALA A 40 -3.35 25.18 -2.65
CA ALA A 40 -4.70 25.76 -2.64
C ALA A 40 -5.28 26.04 -4.05
N ARG A 41 -4.60 25.61 -5.13
CA ARG A 41 -5.08 25.83 -6.50
C ARG A 41 -6.39 25.05 -6.71
N PRO A 42 -7.35 25.60 -7.48
CA PRO A 42 -8.55 24.85 -7.83
C PRO A 42 -8.16 23.58 -8.58
N TRP A 43 -8.84 22.49 -8.24
CA TRP A 43 -8.60 21.18 -8.83
C TRP A 43 -9.36 21.10 -10.16
N GLY A 44 -8.62 20.92 -11.25
CA GLY A 44 -9.21 20.66 -12.56
C GLY A 44 -9.65 19.20 -12.71
N ALA A 45 -10.27 18.91 -13.85
CA ALA A 45 -10.73 17.56 -14.18
C ALA A 45 -9.56 16.56 -14.27
N ALA A 46 -8.40 17.00 -14.79
CA ALA A 46 -7.20 16.19 -14.90
C ALA A 46 -6.63 15.83 -13.52
N GLU A 47 -6.54 16.80 -12.62
CA GLU A 47 -6.00 16.58 -11.27
C GLU A 47 -6.92 15.69 -10.44
N ARG A 48 -8.24 15.83 -10.61
CA ARG A 48 -9.23 14.92 -10.00
C ARG A 48 -9.12 13.49 -10.54
N ALA A 49 -8.89 13.33 -11.85
CA ALA A 49 -8.68 12.02 -12.44
C ALA A 49 -7.40 11.36 -11.89
N GLU A 50 -6.32 12.12 -11.74
CA GLU A 50 -5.06 11.62 -11.18
C GLU A 50 -5.20 11.24 -9.70
N LEU A 51 -5.85 12.08 -8.89
CA LEU A 51 -6.21 11.70 -7.51
C LEU A 51 -7.04 10.41 -7.46
N GLY A 52 -8.01 10.27 -8.37
CA GLY A 52 -8.85 9.08 -8.47
C GLY A 52 -8.03 7.81 -8.73
N ARG A 53 -7.02 7.88 -9.62
CA ARG A 53 -6.09 6.78 -9.88
C ARG A 53 -5.27 6.44 -8.64
N LEU A 54 -4.68 7.44 -7.99
CA LEU A 54 -3.88 7.23 -6.77
C LEU A 54 -4.72 6.61 -5.64
N TYR A 55 -5.96 7.07 -5.44
CA TYR A 55 -6.88 6.48 -4.46
C TYR A 55 -7.32 5.05 -4.83
N ALA A 56 -7.45 4.73 -6.12
CA ALA A 56 -7.76 3.37 -6.54
C ALA A 56 -6.61 2.41 -6.21
N THR A 57 -5.36 2.81 -6.50
CA THR A 57 -4.16 2.05 -6.16
C THR A 57 -4.02 1.86 -4.66
N TRP A 58 -4.19 2.93 -3.88
CA TRP A 58 -4.14 2.84 -2.42
C TRP A 58 -5.21 1.89 -1.85
N ARG A 59 -6.46 2.00 -2.30
CA ARG A 59 -7.54 1.11 -1.84
C ARG A 59 -7.29 -0.35 -2.20
N ALA A 60 -6.72 -0.63 -3.37
CA ALA A 60 -6.34 -1.98 -3.76
C ALA A 60 -5.29 -2.54 -2.81
N ALA A 61 -4.21 -1.80 -2.55
CA ALA A 61 -3.15 -2.21 -1.62
C ALA A 61 -3.68 -2.44 -0.19
N VAL A 62 -4.56 -1.56 0.29
CA VAL A 62 -5.21 -1.72 1.60
C VAL A 62 -6.08 -2.97 1.65
N LYS A 63 -6.85 -3.26 0.58
CA LYS A 63 -7.69 -4.45 0.51
C LYS A 63 -6.87 -5.74 0.51
N GLU A 64 -5.76 -5.78 -0.21
CA GLU A 64 -4.82 -6.91 -0.19
C GLU A 64 -4.18 -7.09 1.19
N GLY A 65 -3.84 -6.00 1.87
CA GLY A 65 -3.33 -6.04 3.25
C GLY A 65 -4.35 -6.55 4.27
N LEU A 66 -5.63 -6.16 4.13
CA LEU A 66 -6.73 -6.64 4.98
C LEU A 66 -7.11 -8.10 4.69
N GLY A 67 -7.15 -8.50 3.42
CA GLY A 67 -7.50 -9.86 3.01
C GLY A 67 -6.46 -10.91 3.38
N ALA A 68 -5.20 -10.50 3.60
CA ALA A 68 -4.14 -11.39 4.07
C ALA A 68 -4.05 -11.49 5.62
N ALA A 69 -4.85 -10.71 6.34
CA ALA A 69 -4.89 -10.67 7.81
C ALA A 69 -6.15 -11.32 8.42
N ALA A 70 -7.13 -11.74 7.60
CA ALA A 70 -8.37 -12.41 8.00
C ALA A 70 -8.31 -13.91 7.68
#